data_AF-A0A7Y1Y9S0-F1
#
_entry.id   AF-A0A7Y1Y9S0-F1
#
_cell.length_a   1.000
_cell.length_b   1.000
_cell.length_c   1.000
_cell.angle_alpha   90.00
_cell.angle_beta   90.00
_cell.angle_gamma   90.00
#
_symmetry.space_group_name_H-M   'P 1'
#
loop_
_entity.id
_entity.type
_entity.pdbx_description
1 polymer ?
#
loop_
_entity_poly.entity_id
_entity_poly.type
_entity_poly.pdbx_seq_one_letter_code
_entity_poly.pdbx_strand_id
1 'polypeptide(L)' 'RHGGYDIRSAVVDHNVAFPRDALVAAAQIGRIGSVADRLWSFPGATSQGRLRKKAMPEWVERVRQAKVDVLLLVPV' A
#
# COMPACT_ATOMS: atom_id res chain seq x y z
N ARG A 1 -10.05 -17.40 13.88
CA ARG A 1 -10.18 -16.51 12.69
C ARG A 1 -10.45 -15.11 13.23
N HIS A 2 -9.61 -14.12 12.92
CA HIS A 2 -9.93 -12.72 13.23
C HIS A 2 -11.07 -12.28 12.29
N GLY A 3 -12.09 -11.58 12.78
CA GLY A 3 -13.35 -11.32 12.08
C GLY A 3 -13.28 -10.40 10.86
N GLY A 4 -12.08 -10.10 10.36
CA GLY A 4 -11.84 -9.00 9.43
C GLY A 4 -11.85 -7.66 10.17
N TYR A 5 -11.05 -6.72 9.68
CA TYR A 5 -11.16 -5.32 10.08
C TYR A 5 -12.34 -4.70 9.32
N ASP A 6 -13.02 -3.74 9.91
CA ASP A 6 -14.05 -2.98 9.18
C ASP A 6 -13.36 -2.14 8.10
N ILE A 7 -13.64 -2.48 6.84
CA ILE A 7 -13.06 -1.78 5.68
C ILE A 7 -14.06 -0.84 5.01
N ARG A 8 -15.30 -0.71 5.53
CA ARG A 8 -16.38 0.01 4.83
C ARG A 8 -15.99 1.45 4.53
N SER A 9 -15.37 2.15 5.48
CA SER A 9 -14.90 3.52 5.27
C SER A 9 -13.81 3.59 4.19
N ALA A 10 -12.85 2.66 4.19
CA ALA A 10 -11.77 2.62 3.19
C ALA A 10 -12.26 2.26 1.79
N VAL A 11 -13.38 1.52 1.68
CA VAL A 11 -14.04 1.23 0.41
C VAL A 11 -14.75 2.46 -0.14
N VAL A 12 -15.31 3.30 0.73
CA VAL A 12 -15.99 4.55 0.34
C VAL A 12 -14.99 5.65 0.01
N ASP A 13 -13.96 5.82 0.84
CA ASP A 13 -12.91 6.82 0.67
C ASP A 13 -11.56 6.21 1.04
N HIS A 14 -10.69 6.02 0.05
CA HIS A 14 -9.36 5.49 0.28
C HIS A 14 -8.48 6.41 1.14
N ASN A 15 -8.77 7.72 1.19
CA ASN A 15 -7.98 8.69 1.95
C ASN A 15 -8.06 8.47 3.47
N VAL A 16 -9.06 7.72 3.96
CA VAL A 16 -9.14 7.34 5.38
C VAL A 16 -8.07 6.35 5.80
N ALA A 17 -7.51 5.59 4.84
CA ALA A 17 -6.49 4.58 5.09
C ALA A 17 -5.13 4.96 4.49
N PHE A 18 -5.11 5.67 3.36
CA PHE A 18 -3.89 6.07 2.68
C PHE A 18 -4.09 7.39 1.93
N PRO A 19 -3.24 8.42 2.12
CA PRO A 19 -3.48 9.79 1.66
C PRO A 19 -3.23 9.96 0.14
N ARG A 20 -3.96 9.20 -0.68
CA ARG A 20 -3.78 9.13 -2.14
C ARG A 20 -3.95 10.51 -2.78
N ASP A 21 -4.99 11.23 -2.43
CA ASP A 21 -5.31 12.48 -3.14
C ASP A 21 -4.32 13.59 -2.82
N ALA A 22 -3.80 13.61 -1.58
CA ALA A 22 -2.70 14.50 -1.20
C ALA A 22 -1.42 14.20 -2.00
N LEU A 23 -1.10 12.92 -2.23
CA LEU A 23 0.05 12.52 -3.05
C LEU A 23 -0.14 12.89 -4.52
N VAL A 24 -1.34 12.69 -5.06
CA VAL A 24 -1.66 13.11 -6.44
C VAL A 24 -1.56 14.63 -6.57
N ALA A 25 -2.11 15.39 -5.63
CA ALA A 25 -1.99 16.84 -5.61
C ALA A 25 -0.52 17.28 -5.53
N ALA A 26 0.30 16.62 -4.70
CA ALA A 26 1.73 16.89 -4.63
C ALA A 26 2.45 16.64 -5.96
N ALA A 27 2.06 15.61 -6.72
CA ALA A 27 2.59 15.37 -8.06
C ALA A 27 2.14 16.45 -9.07
N GLN A 28 0.86 16.85 -9.02
CA GLN A 28 0.31 17.88 -9.91
C GLN A 28 0.98 19.24 -9.74
N ILE A 29 1.38 19.61 -8.53
CA ILE A 29 2.12 20.86 -8.26
C ILE A 29 3.64 20.71 -8.44
N GLY A 30 4.12 19.57 -8.91
CA GLY A 30 5.53 19.30 -9.17
C GLY A 30 6.39 19.11 -7.91
N ARG A 31 5.80 18.85 -6.74
CA ARG A 31 6.54 18.60 -5.49
C ARG A 31 7.15 17.20 -5.44
N ILE A 32 6.52 16.24 -6.13
CA ILE A 32 7.06 14.91 -6.41
C ILE A 32 6.89 14.61 -7.90
N GLY A 33 7.68 13.66 -8.44
CA GLY A 33 7.63 13.34 -9.87
C GLY A 33 6.32 12.65 -10.28
N SER A 34 5.90 11.61 -9.56
CA SER A 34 4.65 10.89 -9.83
C SER A 34 4.22 10.05 -8.63
N VAL A 35 2.99 9.53 -8.69
CA VAL A 35 2.48 8.49 -7.78
C VAL A 35 2.41 7.19 -8.56
N ALA A 36 2.77 6.08 -7.92
CA ALA A 36 2.71 4.76 -8.56
C ALA A 36 1.29 4.42 -9.03
N ASP A 37 1.17 3.79 -10.21
CA ASP A 37 -0.10 3.38 -10.80
C ASP A 37 -0.89 2.37 -9.94
N ARG A 38 -0.17 1.63 -9.08
CA ARG A 38 -0.75 0.61 -8.21
C ARG A 38 -0.35 0.85 -6.77
N LEU A 39 -1.35 0.92 -5.90
CA LEU A 39 -1.23 0.95 -4.45
C LEU A 39 -1.66 -0.41 -3.88
N TRP A 40 -1.03 -0.83 -2.79
CA TRP A 40 -1.31 -2.11 -2.15
C TRP A 40 -1.76 -1.92 -0.71
N SER A 41 -2.71 -2.75 -0.28
CA SER A 41 -3.11 -2.88 1.12
C SER A 41 -2.78 -4.28 1.61
N PHE A 42 -2.38 -4.38 2.88
CA PHE A 42 -2.01 -5.64 3.51
C PHE A 42 -2.87 -5.88 4.74
N PRO A 43 -3.44 -7.08 4.92
CA PRO A 43 -4.15 -7.41 6.15
C PRO A 43 -3.16 -7.52 7.32
N GLY A 44 -3.47 -6.91 8.46
CA GLY A 44 -2.61 -6.95 9.65
C GLY A 44 -2.45 -8.37 10.23
N ALA A 45 -3.48 -9.22 10.11
CA ALA A 45 -3.41 -10.60 10.57
C ALA A 45 -2.89 -11.53 9.45
N THR A 46 -1.62 -11.92 9.53
CA THR A 46 -1.00 -12.88 8.59
C THR A 46 -0.03 -13.84 9.28
N SER A 47 0.19 -15.01 8.66
CA SER A 47 1.20 -15.96 9.14
C SER A 47 2.59 -15.46 8.76
N GLN A 48 3.34 -14.93 9.74
CA GLN A 48 4.68 -14.37 9.54
C GLN A 48 5.67 -15.39 8.97
N GLY A 49 5.59 -16.65 9.42
CA GLY A 49 6.43 -17.73 8.90
C GLY A 49 6.18 -18.02 7.41
N ARG A 50 4.89 -18.06 7.00
CA ARG A 50 4.52 -18.24 5.59
C ARG A 50 4.88 -17.01 4.76
N LEU A 51 4.67 -15.81 5.29
CA LEU A 51 5.03 -14.56 4.64
C LEU A 51 6.53 -14.59 4.28
N ARG A 52 7.41 -14.76 5.27
CA ARG A 52 8.87 -14.76 5.04
C ARG A 52 9.34 -15.85 4.09
N LYS A 53 8.82 -17.08 4.21
CA LYS A 53 9.31 -18.24 3.44
C LYS A 53 8.70 -18.38 2.05
N LYS A 54 7.49 -17.87 1.83
CA LYS A 54 6.73 -18.14 0.59
C LYS A 54 6.33 -16.89 -0.16
N ALA A 55 5.76 -15.89 0.52
CA ALA A 55 5.15 -14.74 -0.17
C ALA A 55 6.09 -13.52 -0.30
N MET A 56 7.02 -13.33 0.63
CA MET A 56 7.93 -12.19 0.65
C MET A 56 8.78 -12.07 -0.62
N PRO A 57 9.40 -13.15 -1.15
CA PRO A 57 10.21 -13.05 -2.37
C PRO A 57 9.41 -12.51 -3.57
N GLU A 58 8.17 -12.95 -3.72
CA GLU A 58 7.28 -12.46 -4.80
C GLU A 58 6.97 -10.97 -4.64
N TRP A 59 6.69 -10.51 -3.42
CA TRP A 59 6.45 -9.10 -3.14
C TRP A 59 7.67 -8.23 -3.42
N VAL A 60 8.88 -8.70 -3.06
CA VAL A 60 10.13 -8.00 -3.36
C VAL A 60 10.29 -7.79 -4.86
N GLU A 61 10.02 -8.82 -5.66
CA GLU A 61 10.12 -8.71 -7.12
C GLU A 61 9.06 -7.76 -7.71
N ARG A 62 7.82 -7.80 -7.22
CA ARG A 62 6.77 -6.86 -7.64
C ARG A 62 7.13 -5.40 -7.34
N VAL A 63 7.69 -5.15 -6.16
CA VAL A 63 8.15 -3.81 -5.76
C VAL A 63 9.32 -3.33 -6.63
N ARG A 64 10.29 -4.21 -6.91
CA ARG A 64 11.41 -3.90 -7.83
C ARG A 64 10.92 -3.55 -9.23
N GLN A 65 9.97 -4.32 -9.74
CA GLN A 65 9.38 -4.10 -11.06
C GLN A 65 8.57 -2.80 -11.14
N ALA A 66 8.01 -2.35 -10.02
CA ALA A 66 7.30 -1.06 -9.94
C ALA A 66 8.24 0.15 -10.09
N LYS A 67 9.56 -0.04 -9.92
CA LYS A 67 10.59 1.01 -10.08
C LYS A 67 10.28 2.30 -9.32
N VAL A 68 9.70 2.15 -8.13
CA VAL A 68 9.42 3.29 -7.25
C VAL A 68 10.68 3.70 -6.50
N ASP A 69 10.92 5.00 -6.36
CA ASP A 69 12.03 5.53 -5.59
C ASP A 69 11.79 5.42 -4.07
N VAL A 70 10.52 5.49 -3.67
CA VAL A 70 10.10 5.52 -2.26
C VAL A 70 8.85 4.64 -2.07
N LEU A 71 8.82 3.90 -0.95
CA LEU A 71 7.64 3.20 -0.45
C LEU A 71 7.14 3.88 0.81
N LEU A 72 5.86 4.24 0.83
CA LEU A 72 5.17 4.75 2.01
C LEU A 72 4.31 3.64 2.62
N LEU A 73 4.56 3.30 3.89
CA LEU A 73 3.75 2.35 4.64
C LEU A 73 2.98 3.11 5.72
N VAL A 74 1.65 3.02 5.67
CA VAL A 74 0.75 3.68 6.62
C VAL A 74 0.08 2.59 7.48
N PRO A 75 0.25 2.61 8.81
CA PRO A 75 -0.53 1.75 9.69
C PRO A 75 -1.98 2.24 9.75
N VAL A 76 -2.92 1.30 9.70
CA VAL A 76 -4.37 1.52 9.78
C VAL A 76 -4.96 0.74 10.94
#